data_AF-A0A6V7JS49-F1
#
_entry.id   AF-A0A6V7JS49-F1
#
_cell.length_a   1.000
_cell.length_b   1.000
_cell.length_c   1.000
_cell.angle_alpha   90.00
_cell.angle_beta   90.00
_cell.angle_gamma   90.00
#
_symmetry.space_group_name_H-M   'P 1'
#
loop_
_entity.id
_entity.type
_entity.pdbx_description
1 polymer ?
#
loop_
_entity_poly.entity_id
_entity_poly.type
_entity_poly.pdbx_seq_one_letter_code
_entity_poly.pdbx_strand_id
1 'polypeptide(L)' 'VFGPDPLIPFKPVLEVELPGAFLTQHPEEILKTSNLVDIPWMTGITAAEGCLRTS' A
#
# COMPACT_ATOMS: atom_id res chain seq x y z
N VAL A 1 -17.90 1.53 -8.45
CA VAL A 1 -17.93 2.77 -7.63
C VAL A 1 -17.31 2.42 -6.29
N PHE A 2 -16.08 2.87 -6.05
CA PHE A 2 -15.37 2.60 -4.79
C PHE A 2 -15.95 3.48 -3.69
N GLY A 3 -16.90 2.95 -2.93
CA GLY A 3 -17.31 3.56 -1.66
C GLY A 3 -16.22 3.39 -0.60
N PRO A 4 -16.30 4.12 0.52
CA PRO A 4 -15.40 3.88 1.65
C PRO A 4 -15.50 2.42 2.09
N ASP A 5 -14.37 1.71 2.16
CA ASP A 5 -14.32 0.38 2.74
C ASP A 5 -14.46 0.52 4.26
N PRO A 6 -15.53 0.00 4.89
CA PRO A 6 -15.73 0.13 6.33
C PRO A 6 -14.63 -0.57 7.15
N LEU A 7 -13.86 -1.49 6.56
CA LEU A 7 -12.78 -2.22 7.24
C LEU A 7 -11.49 -1.38 7.36
N ILE A 8 -11.31 -0.35 6.53
CA ILE A 8 -10.08 0.45 6.50
C ILE A 8 -10.45 1.95 6.51
N PRO A 9 -10.89 2.49 7.65
CA PRO A 9 -11.29 3.90 7.77
C PRO A 9 -10.10 4.86 7.58
N PHE A 10 -8.88 4.40 7.87
CA PHE A 10 -7.65 5.14 7.69
C PHE A 10 -6.70 4.31 6.83
N LYS A 11 -6.34 4.85 5.66
CA LYS A 11 -5.42 4.24 4.70
C LYS A 11 -4.12 5.04 4.65
N PRO A 12 -2.99 4.42 4.27
CA PRO A 12 -1.79 5.17 3.90
C PRO A 12 -2.11 6.25 2.85
N VAL A 13 -1.49 7.41 2.99
CA VAL A 13 -1.68 8.56 2.11
C VAL A 13 -0.32 9.08 1.64
N LEU A 14 -0.34 9.87 0.57
CA LEU A 14 0.82 10.66 0.20
C LEU A 14 0.98 11.81 1.19
N GLU A 15 2.20 11.99 1.68
CA GLU A 15 2.58 13.05 2.57
C GLU A 15 3.16 14.23 1.79
N VAL A 16 3.11 15.42 2.40
CA VAL A 16 3.82 16.59 1.89
C VAL A 16 5.32 16.38 2.10
N GLU A 17 6.13 16.82 1.14
CA GLU A 17 7.59 16.69 1.19
C GLU A 17 8.17 17.56 2.32
N LEU A 18 8.50 16.90 3.44
CA LEU A 18 9.04 17.49 4.65
C LEU A 18 10.10 16.54 5.23
N PRO A 19 11.07 17.04 6.04
CA PRO A 19 12.05 16.18 6.69
C PRO A 19 11.36 15.09 7.53
N GLY A 20 11.63 13.82 7.21
CA GLY A 20 11.06 12.66 7.89
C GLY A 20 9.75 12.13 7.31
N ALA A 21 9.26 12.68 6.19
CA ALA A 21 8.14 12.10 5.46
C ALA A 21 8.51 10.68 4.95
N PHE A 22 7.60 9.74 5.13
CA PHE A 22 7.73 8.33 4.77
C PHE A 22 7.32 8.05 3.33
N LEU A 23 6.16 8.54 2.88
CA LEU A 23 5.61 8.25 1.54
C LEU A 23 5.21 9.53 0.81
N THR A 24 6.14 10.10 0.04
CA THR A 24 5.94 11.35 -0.71
C THR A 24 5.57 11.13 -2.18
N GLN A 25 5.66 9.89 -2.67
CA GLN A 25 5.41 9.51 -4.08
C GLN A 25 4.47 8.30 -4.15
N HIS A 26 3.79 8.12 -5.28
CA HIS A 26 2.95 6.95 -5.46
C HIS A 26 3.81 5.68 -5.48
N PRO A 27 3.43 4.60 -4.76
CA PRO A 27 4.24 3.37 -4.70
C PRO A 27 4.60 2.79 -6.07
N GLU A 28 3.72 2.93 -7.07
CA GLU A 28 3.97 2.51 -8.45
C GLU A 28 5.11 3.28 -9.12
N GLU A 29 5.33 4.54 -8.76
CA GLU A 29 6.44 5.36 -9.26
C GLU A 29 7.75 4.98 -8.57
N ILE A 30 7.69 4.70 -7.26
CA ILE A 30 8.83 4.24 -6.46
C ILE A 30 9.34 2.89 -7.01
N LEU A 31 8.43 1.98 -7.36
CA LEU A 31 8.75 0.69 -7.99
C LEU A 31 9.48 0.83 -9.34
N LYS A 32 9.17 1.87 -10.12
CA LYS A 32 9.78 2.13 -11.44
C LYS A 32 11.14 2.83 -11.33
N THR A 33 11.35 3.60 -10.28
CA THR A 33 12.52 4.50 -10.14
C THR A 33 13.71 3.86 -9.42
N SER A 34 13.65 2.58 -9.06
CA SER A 34 14.68 1.86 -8.27
C SER A 34 15.00 2.52 -6.91
N ASN A 35 14.12 3.38 -6.40
CA ASN A 35 14.19 3.97 -5.06
C ASN A 35 13.67 2.99 -4.00
N LEU A 36 14.00 1.71 -4.16
CA LEU A 36 13.66 0.62 -3.26
C LEU A 36 14.91 -0.19 -2.97
N VAL A 37 14.89 -0.85 -1.82
CA VAL A 37 15.95 -1.77 -1.45
C VAL A 37 15.84 -3.01 -2.35
N ASP A 38 16.87 -3.27 -3.15
CA ASP A 38 16.94 -4.43 -4.05
C ASP A 38 17.41 -5.68 -3.29
N ILE A 39 16.46 -6.35 -2.64
CA ILE A 39 16.67 -7.59 -1.89
C ILE A 39 15.59 -8.63 -2.24
N PRO A 40 15.88 -9.93 -2.12
CA PRO A 40 14.88 -10.97 -2.37
C PRO A 40 13.61 -10.77 -1.52
N TRP A 41 12.46 -10.67 -2.19
CA TRP A 41 11.16 -10.52 -1.56
C TRP A 41 10.25 -11.69 -1.92
N MET A 42 9.68 -12.34 -0.90
CA MET A 42 8.72 -13.43 -1.05
C MET A 42 7.37 -12.96 -0.52
N THR A 43 6.33 -13.10 -1.35
CA THR A 43 4.94 -12.74 -1.02
C THR A 43 3.99 -13.85 -1.44
N GLY A 44 2.79 -13.90 -0.86
CA GLY A 44 1.77 -14.92 -1.13
C GLY A 44 0.39 -14.52 -0.61
N ILE A 45 -0.63 -15.25 -1.05
CA ILE A 45 -2.03 -15.08 -0.65
C ILE A 45 -2.61 -16.43 -0.24
N THR A 46 -3.65 -16.43 0.61
CA THR A 46 -4.41 -17.65 0.92
C THR A 46 -5.56 -17.87 -0.07
N ALA A 47 -6.11 -19.08 -0.11
CA ALA A 47 -7.22 -19.42 -1.00
C ALA A 47 -8.55 -18.69 -0.67
N ALA A 48 -8.66 -18.03 0.50
CA ALA A 48 -9.92 -17.54 1.04
C ALA A 48 -9.85 -16.12 1.66
N GLU A 49 -8.91 -15.25 1.23
CA GLU A 49 -8.79 -13.86 1.71
C GLU A 49 -10.12 -13.07 1.64
N GLY A 50 -10.99 -13.38 0.66
CA GLY A 50 -12.29 -12.74 0.49
C GLY A 50 -13.25 -12.92 1.67
N CYS A 51 -13.04 -13.92 2.53
CA CYS A 51 -13.83 -14.13 3.75
C CYS A 51 -13.67 -12.98 4.76
N LEU A 52 -12.62 -12.15 4.65
CA LEU A 52 -12.48 -10.97 5.50
C LEU A 52 -13.59 -9.93 5.27
N ARG A 53 -14.15 -9.86 4.07
CA ARG A 53 -15.15 -8.83 3.68
C ARG A 53 -16.61 -9.28 3.79
N THR A 54 -16.87 -10.57 3.99
CA THR A 54 -18.22 -11.16 3.83
C THR A 54 -19.13 -11.05 5.07
N SER A 55 -18.89 -10.11 5.99
CA SER A 55 -19.78 -9.88 7.15
C SER A 55 -20.89 -8.89 6.85
#